data_AF-A0A830FPH8-F1
#
_entry.id   AF-A0A830FPH8-F1
#
_cell.length_a   1.000
_cell.length_b   1.000
_cell.length_c   1.000
_cell.angle_alpha   90.00
_cell.angle_beta   90.00
_cell.angle_gamma   90.00
#
_symmetry.space_group_name_H-M   'P 1'
#
loop_
_entity.id
_entity.type
_entity.pdbx_description
1 polymer ?
#
loop_
_entity_poly.entity_id
_entity_poly.type
_entity_poly.pdbx_seq_one_letter_code
_entity_poly.pdbx_strand_id
1 'polypeptide(L)'
;MSDRNTRSDRLSKRFQQKDDDADAETESEASRAEEESESKSEPESASEADEQVSVKERPSVLMYLPDDVRTELDIRFDELNARHKREHGEPLEKNRDYYPAVVQSGLTGDDLEDILGL
;
A
#
# COMPACT_ATOMS: atom_id res chain seq x y z
N MET A 1 37.34 3.23 40.21
CA MET A 1 37.61 4.46 39.42
C MET A 1 38.68 4.06 38.40
N SER A 2 38.53 4.06 37.07
CA SER A 2 37.51 4.57 36.16
C SER A 2 37.70 3.91 34.77
N ASP A 3 36.86 2.94 34.39
CA ASP A 3 36.93 2.27 33.07
C ASP A 3 35.63 2.38 32.26
N ARG A 4 34.86 3.46 32.45
CA ARG A 4 33.64 3.75 31.67
C ARG A 4 33.83 4.74 30.53
N ASN A 5 34.99 5.41 30.44
CA ASN A 5 35.15 6.57 29.56
C ASN A 5 35.68 6.23 28.15
N THR A 6 36.07 5.00 27.84
CA THR A 6 36.68 4.66 26.54
C THR A 6 35.67 4.26 25.45
N ARG A 7 34.46 3.83 25.83
CA ARG A 7 33.44 3.36 24.87
C ARG A 7 32.68 4.51 24.22
N SER A 8 32.39 5.57 24.97
CA SER A 8 31.72 6.77 24.45
C SER A 8 32.61 7.56 23.47
N ASP A 9 33.90 7.68 23.75
CA ASP A 9 34.87 8.37 22.86
C ASP A 9 35.05 7.69 21.49
N ARG A 10 34.82 6.37 21.40
CA ARG A 10 34.87 5.64 20.12
C ARG A 10 33.63 5.88 19.27
N LEU A 11 32.48 6.10 19.91
CA LEU A 11 31.22 6.34 19.21
C LEU A 11 31.16 7.77 18.67
N SER A 12 31.61 8.77 19.44
CA SER A 12 31.63 10.17 19.02
C SER A 12 32.55 10.43 17.82
N LYS A 13 33.71 9.77 17.74
CA LYS A 13 34.61 9.89 16.57
C LYS A 13 34.02 9.36 15.26
N ARG A 14 33.06 8.43 15.32
CA ARG A 14 32.41 7.87 14.12
C ARG A 14 31.38 8.83 13.52
N PHE A 15 30.75 9.65 14.35
CA PHE A 15 29.73 10.59 13.90
C PHE A 15 30.32 11.92 13.40
N GLN A 16 31.52 12.31 13.85
CA GLN A 16 32.20 13.53 13.38
C GLN A 16 32.90 13.38 12.01
N GLN A 17 32.96 12.19 11.44
CA GLN A 17 33.64 11.93 10.16
C GLN A 17 32.67 11.79 8.97
N LYS A 18 31.48 12.41 9.04
CA LYS A 18 30.49 12.35 7.94
C LYS A 18 29.98 13.72 7.48
N ASP A 19 30.56 14.82 7.95
CA ASP A 19 30.07 16.18 7.63
C ASP A 19 31.07 17.03 6.82
N ASP A 20 32.05 16.39 6.16
CA ASP A 20 32.98 17.04 5.22
C ASP A 20 32.92 16.29 3.88
N ASP A 21 31.93 16.61 3.03
CA ASP A 21 32.08 16.76 1.57
C ASP A 21 30.74 17.09 0.86
N ALA A 22 30.83 17.96 -0.15
CA ALA A 22 29.85 18.30 -1.21
C ALA A 22 28.81 19.43 -0.97
N ASP A 23 29.34 20.65 -1.03
CA ASP A 23 28.72 21.86 -1.61
C ASP A 23 28.68 21.77 -3.15
N ALA A 24 27.60 22.22 -3.81
CA ALA A 24 27.61 22.97 -5.09
C ALA A 24 26.23 22.97 -5.79
N GLU A 25 25.77 24.19 -6.08
CA GLU A 25 24.55 24.57 -6.82
C GLU A 25 24.58 24.18 -8.31
N THR A 26 23.43 24.19 -9.01
CA THR A 26 23.21 24.79 -10.36
C THR A 26 21.74 24.68 -10.81
N GLU A 27 21.30 25.74 -11.48
CA GLU A 27 19.98 26.14 -11.98
C GLU A 27 19.35 25.31 -13.13
N SER A 28 18.02 25.47 -13.24
CA SER A 28 17.17 25.63 -14.45
C SER A 28 17.31 24.71 -15.68
N GLU A 29 16.17 24.18 -16.16
CA GLU A 29 15.51 24.57 -17.42
C GLU A 29 14.43 23.54 -17.83
N ALA A 30 13.45 24.06 -18.58
CA ALA A 30 12.22 23.43 -19.04
C ALA A 30 12.42 22.28 -20.05
N SER A 31 11.42 21.40 -20.21
CA SER A 31 10.60 21.37 -21.45
C SER A 31 9.67 20.14 -21.57
N ARG A 32 8.54 20.47 -22.19
CA ARG A 32 7.36 19.77 -22.68
C ARG A 32 7.61 18.62 -23.67
N ALA A 33 6.79 17.56 -23.58
CA ALA A 33 6.35 16.67 -24.68
C ALA A 33 5.07 15.94 -24.18
N GLU A 34 3.84 16.29 -24.59
CA GLU A 34 3.12 15.87 -25.82
C GLU A 34 3.21 14.36 -26.06
N GLU A 35 2.22 13.62 -25.54
CA GLU A 35 1.09 12.99 -26.28
C GLU A 35 1.51 11.90 -27.27
N GLU A 36 1.16 10.65 -26.97
CA GLU A 36 0.76 9.72 -28.02
C GLU A 36 -0.43 8.88 -27.54
N SER A 37 -1.52 9.04 -28.29
CA SER A 37 -2.78 8.37 -28.15
C SER A 37 -2.80 7.19 -29.12
N GLU A 38 -3.04 5.98 -28.60
CA GLU A 38 -3.49 4.87 -29.46
C GLU A 38 -4.82 4.34 -28.92
N SER A 39 -5.88 4.94 -29.47
CA SER A 39 -7.22 4.39 -29.47
C SER A 39 -7.23 3.10 -30.30
N LYS A 40 -7.58 1.97 -29.68
CA LYS A 40 -8.05 0.80 -30.42
C LYS A 40 -9.33 0.28 -29.78
N SER A 41 -10.44 0.64 -30.42
CA SER A 41 -11.80 0.22 -30.08
C SER A 41 -12.12 -1.16 -30.66
N GLU A 42 -12.57 -2.06 -29.76
CA GLU A 42 -13.67 -3.05 -29.88
C GLU A 42 -13.57 -4.25 -30.87
N PRO A 43 -14.24 -5.41 -30.60
CA PRO A 43 -15.60 -5.51 -30.05
C PRO A 43 -15.84 -6.46 -28.87
N GLU A 44 -17.01 -6.25 -28.29
CA GLU A 44 -17.65 -6.97 -27.20
C GLU A 44 -17.74 -8.49 -27.45
N SER A 45 -17.36 -9.26 -26.43
CA SER A 45 -17.83 -10.63 -26.26
C SER A 45 -18.18 -10.81 -24.80
N ALA A 46 -19.48 -10.71 -24.51
CA ALA A 46 -20.06 -11.16 -23.27
C ALA A 46 -19.75 -12.66 -23.10
N SER A 47 -18.77 -12.97 -22.26
CA SER A 47 -18.63 -14.30 -21.68
C SER A 47 -18.50 -14.14 -20.18
N GLU A 48 -19.54 -14.57 -19.49
CA GLU A 48 -19.52 -14.90 -18.07
C GLU A 48 -18.41 -15.94 -17.84
N ALA A 49 -17.25 -15.43 -17.48
CA ALA A 49 -16.17 -16.15 -16.84
C ALA A 49 -15.48 -15.09 -15.99
N ASP A 50 -15.42 -15.35 -14.69
CA ASP A 50 -14.58 -14.64 -13.72
C ASP A 50 -13.11 -14.85 -14.17
N GLU A 51 -12.73 -14.18 -15.26
CA GLU A 51 -11.36 -14.13 -15.73
C GLU A 51 -10.61 -13.37 -14.65
N GLN A 52 -9.71 -14.10 -14.00
CA GLN A 52 -8.82 -13.64 -12.94
C GLN A 52 -7.88 -12.57 -13.49
N VAL A 53 -8.40 -11.39 -13.81
CA VAL A 53 -7.62 -10.21 -14.13
C VAL A 53 -6.72 -9.97 -12.93
N SER A 54 -5.42 -10.05 -13.18
CA SER A 54 -4.40 -9.94 -12.15
C SER A 54 -4.67 -8.67 -11.36
N VAL A 55 -4.52 -8.71 -10.03
CA VAL A 55 -4.77 -7.54 -9.16
C VAL A 55 -4.02 -6.29 -9.65
N LYS A 56 -2.89 -6.48 -10.35
CA LYS A 56 -2.04 -5.43 -10.94
C LYS A 56 -2.61 -4.78 -12.21
N GLU A 57 -3.52 -5.44 -12.91
CA GLU A 57 -4.16 -4.93 -14.14
C GLU A 57 -5.41 -4.11 -13.82
N ARG A 58 -5.86 -4.12 -12.55
CA ARG A 58 -6.99 -3.32 -12.08
C ARG A 58 -6.59 -1.84 -11.93
N PRO A 59 -7.52 -0.90 -12.19
CA PRO A 59 -7.25 0.52 -11.99
C PRO A 59 -6.93 0.81 -10.52
N SER A 60 -5.78 1.43 -10.26
CA SER A 60 -5.36 1.82 -8.91
C SER A 60 -5.88 3.21 -8.56
N VAL A 61 -6.48 3.35 -7.39
CA VAL A 61 -6.89 4.65 -6.83
C VAL A 61 -6.09 4.93 -5.57
N LEU A 62 -5.38 6.06 -5.53
CA LEU A 62 -4.70 6.53 -4.32
C LEU A 62 -5.65 7.43 -3.53
N MET A 63 -5.84 7.13 -2.25
CA MET A 63 -6.68 7.92 -1.33
C MET A 63 -5.92 8.25 -0.05
N TYR A 64 -6.16 9.44 0.48
CA TYR A 64 -5.66 9.86 1.78
C TYR A 64 -6.77 9.68 2.82
N LEU A 65 -6.53 8.81 3.80
CA LEU A 65 -7.46 8.55 4.89
C LEU A 65 -6.95 9.20 6.19
N PRO A 66 -7.85 9.68 7.05
CA PRO A 66 -7.50 10.05 8.42
C PRO A 66 -6.85 8.88 9.18
N ASP A 67 -5.94 9.18 10.12
CA ASP A 67 -5.19 8.17 10.87
C ASP A 67 -6.08 7.26 11.73
N ASP A 68 -7.15 7.82 12.28
CA ASP A 68 -8.18 7.11 13.03
C ASP A 68 -8.87 6.06 12.15
N VAL A 69 -9.34 6.46 10.97
CA VAL A 69 -9.99 5.54 10.01
C VAL A 69 -9.02 4.46 9.54
N ARG A 70 -7.76 4.83 9.25
CA ARG A 70 -6.73 3.85 8.86
C ARG A 70 -6.50 2.82 9.96
N THR A 71 -6.42 3.27 11.21
CA THR A 71 -6.19 2.38 12.37
C THR A 71 -7.37 1.42 12.55
N GLU A 72 -8.59 1.92 12.45
CA GLU A 72 -9.79 1.07 12.53
C GLU A 72 -9.82 0.02 11.41
N LEU A 73 -9.46 0.39 10.18
CA LEU A 73 -9.37 -0.56 9.06
C LEU A 73 -8.37 -1.68 9.31
N ASP A 74 -7.21 -1.38 9.90
CA ASP A 74 -6.21 -2.39 10.21
C ASP A 74 -6.68 -3.34 11.33
N ILE A 75 -7.33 -2.81 12.38
CA ILE A 75 -7.90 -3.62 13.47
C ILE A 75 -8.98 -4.56 12.93
N ARG A 76 -9.92 -4.04 12.14
CA ARG A 76 -11.00 -4.83 11.53
C ARG A 76 -10.46 -5.91 10.60
N PHE A 77 -9.41 -5.61 9.84
CA PHE A 77 -8.74 -6.62 9.03
C PHE A 77 -8.16 -7.74 9.90
N ASP A 78 -7.47 -7.43 10.99
CA ASP A 78 -6.86 -8.44 11.84
C ASP A 78 -7.92 -9.36 12.47
N GLU A 79 -9.06 -8.81 12.88
CA GLU A 79 -10.21 -9.56 13.39
C GLU A 79 -10.77 -10.52 12.34
N LEU A 80 -11.06 -10.02 11.13
CA LEU A 80 -11.64 -10.81 10.05
C LEU A 80 -10.66 -11.85 9.52
N ASN A 81 -9.38 -11.49 9.39
CA ASN A 81 -8.32 -12.41 8.98
C ASN A 81 -8.16 -13.55 9.99
N ALA A 82 -8.30 -13.28 11.30
CA ALA A 82 -8.26 -14.33 12.31
C ALA A 82 -9.45 -15.30 12.21
N ARG A 83 -10.65 -14.80 11.87
CA ARG A 83 -11.84 -15.64 11.61
C ARG A 83 -11.68 -16.45 10.33
N HIS A 84 -11.32 -15.80 9.23
CA HIS A 84 -11.09 -16.43 7.94
C HIS A 84 -10.03 -17.53 7.99
N LYS A 85 -8.90 -17.29 8.69
CA LYS A 85 -7.88 -18.32 8.92
C LYS A 85 -8.39 -19.53 9.69
N ARG A 86 -9.34 -19.33 10.61
CA ARG A 86 -9.92 -20.43 11.39
C ARG A 86 -10.86 -21.28 10.53
N GLU A 87 -11.62 -20.64 9.64
CA GLU A 87 -12.65 -21.31 8.84
C GLU A 87 -12.08 -21.94 7.55
N HIS A 88 -11.26 -21.19 6.82
CA HIS A 88 -10.73 -21.60 5.52
C HIS A 88 -9.27 -22.10 5.58
N GLY A 89 -8.58 -21.89 6.71
CA GLY A 89 -7.17 -22.27 6.86
C GLY A 89 -6.17 -21.34 6.17
N GLU A 90 -6.66 -20.33 5.43
CA GLU A 90 -5.83 -19.40 4.65
C GLU A 90 -5.96 -17.95 5.14
N PRO A 91 -4.87 -17.15 5.05
CA PRO A 91 -4.91 -15.74 5.37
C PRO A 91 -5.73 -14.96 4.33
N LEU A 92 -6.51 -13.99 4.81
CA LEU A 92 -7.20 -13.02 3.95
C LEU A 92 -6.18 -12.05 3.33
N GLU A 93 -6.30 -11.75 2.03
CA GLU A 93 -5.44 -10.78 1.35
C GLU A 93 -6.00 -9.36 1.44
N LYS A 94 -5.20 -8.42 2.00
CA LYS A 94 -5.61 -7.00 2.17
C LYS A 94 -6.06 -6.34 0.86
N ASN A 95 -5.24 -6.46 -0.18
CA ASN A 95 -5.45 -5.73 -1.44
C ASN A 95 -6.39 -6.44 -2.42
N ARG A 96 -6.51 -7.76 -2.32
CA ARG A 96 -7.34 -8.56 -3.23
C ARG A 96 -8.77 -8.68 -2.74
N ASP A 97 -8.93 -8.92 -1.43
CA ASP A 97 -10.22 -9.32 -0.86
C ASP A 97 -10.76 -8.23 0.06
N TYR A 98 -9.97 -7.79 1.06
CA TYR A 98 -10.47 -6.91 2.13
C TYR A 98 -10.83 -5.50 1.67
N TYR A 99 -9.90 -4.74 1.06
CA TYR A 99 -10.20 -3.36 0.67
C TYR A 99 -11.34 -3.25 -0.36
N PRO A 100 -11.41 -4.12 -1.39
CA PRO A 100 -12.56 -4.15 -2.28
C PRO A 100 -13.88 -4.44 -1.54
N ALA A 101 -13.89 -5.41 -0.61
CA ALA A 101 -15.08 -5.74 0.17
C ALA A 101 -15.53 -4.57 1.06
N VAL A 102 -14.60 -3.83 1.68
CA VAL A 102 -14.90 -2.62 2.48
C VAL A 102 -15.52 -1.51 1.62
N VAL A 103 -15.01 -1.32 0.39
CA VAL A 103 -15.60 -0.33 -0.52
C VAL A 103 -16.98 -0.80 -0.98
N GLN A 104 -17.15 -2.09 -1.27
CA GLN A 104 -18.42 -2.66 -1.71
C GLN A 104 -19.50 -2.61 -0.62
N SER A 105 -19.15 -2.91 0.64
CA SER A 105 -20.07 -2.78 1.77
C SER A 105 -20.52 -1.33 1.98
N GLY A 106 -19.59 -0.37 1.86
CA GLY A 106 -19.91 1.06 1.94
C GLY A 106 -20.83 1.56 0.81
N LEU A 107 -20.75 0.96 -0.39
CA LEU A 107 -21.58 1.34 -1.54
C LEU A 107 -22.96 0.66 -1.56
N THR A 108 -23.01 -0.61 -1.16
CA THR A 108 -24.22 -1.45 -1.27
C THR A 108 -25.03 -1.46 0.04
N GLY A 109 -24.37 -1.17 1.17
CA GLY A 109 -24.96 -1.28 2.50
C GLY A 109 -24.96 -2.70 3.07
N ASP A 110 -24.36 -3.65 2.36
CA ASP A 110 -24.22 -5.04 2.80
C ASP A 110 -23.16 -5.18 3.89
N ASP A 111 -23.30 -6.20 4.74
CA ASP A 111 -22.32 -6.48 5.78
C ASP A 111 -21.02 -7.05 5.20
N LEU A 112 -19.90 -6.63 5.77
CA LEU A 112 -18.57 -7.02 5.31
C LEU A 112 -18.32 -8.53 5.47
N GLU A 113 -18.95 -9.16 6.46
CA GLU A 113 -18.86 -10.59 6.74
C GLU A 113 -19.56 -11.39 5.62
N ASP A 114 -20.74 -10.95 5.17
CA ASP A 114 -21.48 -11.58 4.08
C ASP A 114 -20.70 -11.53 2.74
N ILE A 115 -20.06 -10.40 2.44
CA ILE A 115 -19.25 -10.24 1.21
C ILE A 115 -18.01 -11.15 1.25
N LEU A 116 -17.43 -11.36 2.43
CA LEU A 116 -16.25 -12.21 2.61
C LEU A 116 -16.61 -13.68 2.83
N GLY A 117 -17.89 -14.03 2.93
CA GLY A 117 -18.37 -15.38 3.16
C GLY A 117 -18.04 -15.94 4.54
N LEU A 118 -17.98 -15.05 5.55
CA LEU A 118 -17.70 -15.35 6.97
C LEU A 118 -18.98 -15.52 7.79
#